data_AF-A0A7R9DNA3-F1
#
_entry.id   AF-A0A7R9DNA3-F1
#
_cell.length_a   1.000
_cell.length_b   1.000
_cell.length_c   1.000
_cell.angle_alpha   90.00
_cell.angle_beta   90.00
_cell.angle_gamma   90.00
#
_symmetry.space_group_name_H-M   'P 1'
#
loop_
_entity.id
_entity.type
_entity.pdbx_description
1 polymer ?
#
loop_
_entity_poly.entity_id
_entity_poly.type
_entity_poly.pdbx_seq_one_letter_code
_entity_poly.pdbx_strand_id
1 'polypeptide(L)'
;MSGECALCRVFLPDGATTVVQTKPHETVRDLVIRLLDKRGLHFSAFEVFVDSSLQPICLDEESRVLGRQEVQIEQRVVFRLDLPNRKTIGVKAKPKKRLSEVLRPILYKYNYRLDCVTLCLVT
;
A
#
# COMPACT_ATOMS: atom_id res chain seq x y z
N MET A 1 -21.37 0.62 -27.77
CA MET A 1 -20.03 0.15 -27.36
C MET A 1 -20.14 -0.37 -25.94
N SER A 2 -20.38 -1.66 -25.79
CA SER A 2 -20.63 -2.29 -24.49
C SER A 2 -19.31 -2.36 -23.73
N GLY A 3 -19.07 -1.42 -22.83
CA GLY A 3 -17.91 -1.47 -21.94
C GLY A 3 -18.10 -2.63 -20.97
N GLU A 4 -17.57 -3.80 -21.32
CA GLU A 4 -17.68 -5.01 -20.49
C GLU A 4 -17.20 -4.71 -19.07
N CYS A 5 -18.11 -4.85 -18.11
CA CYS A 5 -17.76 -4.83 -16.71
C CYS A 5 -17.24 -6.22 -16.34
N ALA A 6 -15.97 -6.29 -15.98
CA ALA A 6 -15.36 -7.53 -15.51
C ALA A 6 -15.52 -7.65 -13.99
N LEU A 7 -15.70 -8.88 -13.51
CA LEU A 7 -15.65 -9.21 -12.09
C LEU A 7 -14.20 -9.42 -11.67
N CYS A 8 -13.85 -8.96 -10.47
CA CYS A 8 -12.54 -9.14 -9.84
C CYS A 8 -12.74 -9.71 -8.43
N ARG A 9 -11.93 -10.69 -8.03
CA ARG A 9 -11.91 -11.18 -6.65
C ARG A 9 -10.88 -10.39 -5.87
N VAL A 10 -11.28 -9.81 -4.75
CA VAL A 10 -10.45 -8.95 -3.90
C VAL A 10 -10.28 -9.62 -2.53
N PHE A 11 -9.02 -9.81 -2.14
CA PHE A 11 -8.61 -10.18 -0.78
C PHE A 11 -8.25 -8.93 0.00
N LEU A 12 -8.94 -8.72 1.11
CA LEU A 12 -8.83 -7.52 1.94
C LEU A 12 -7.90 -7.76 3.15
N PRO A 13 -7.30 -6.70 3.73
CA PRO A 13 -6.38 -6.85 4.86
C PRO A 13 -7.01 -7.38 6.15
N ASP A 14 -8.33 -7.33 6.27
CA ASP A 14 -9.09 -7.89 7.40
C ASP A 14 -9.35 -9.40 7.25
N GLY A 15 -8.82 -10.03 6.20
CA GLY A 15 -8.95 -11.46 5.92
C GLY A 15 -10.20 -11.82 5.12
N ALA A 16 -11.04 -10.85 4.79
CA ALA A 16 -12.23 -11.12 4.00
C ALA A 16 -11.95 -11.16 2.50
N THR A 17 -12.85 -11.82 1.78
CA THR A 17 -12.83 -11.90 0.33
C THR A 17 -14.14 -11.35 -0.22
N THR A 18 -14.07 -10.57 -1.30
CA THR A 18 -15.25 -10.06 -1.99
C THR A 18 -15.05 -10.12 -3.50
N VAL A 19 -16.12 -10.39 -4.23
CA VAL A 19 -16.14 -10.23 -5.69
C VAL A 19 -16.78 -8.90 -6.02
N VAL A 20 -16.14 -8.11 -6.88
CA VAL A 20 -16.54 -6.75 -7.20
C VAL A 20 -16.53 -6.54 -8.70
N GLN A 21 -17.44 -5.71 -9.17
CA GLN A 21 -17.49 -5.31 -10.56
C GLN A 21 -16.62 -4.07 -10.75
N THR A 22 -15.71 -4.12 -11.73
CA THR A 22 -14.91 -2.95 -12.15
C THR A 22 -15.81 -1.97 -12.90
N LYS A 23 -15.64 -0.67 -12.69
CA LYS A 23 -16.46 0.36 -13.36
C LYS A 23 -15.64 1.10 -14.43
N PRO A 24 -16.28 1.55 -15.52
CA PRO A 24 -15.67 2.52 -16.42
C PRO A 24 -15.30 3.79 -15.65
N HIS A 25 -14.15 4.39 -15.97
CA HIS A 25 -13.70 5.67 -15.39
C HIS A 25 -13.54 5.68 -13.86
N GLU A 26 -13.45 4.51 -13.22
CA GLU A 26 -13.09 4.36 -11.80
C GLU A 26 -11.64 3.90 -11.73
N THR A 27 -10.80 4.61 -10.98
CA THR A 27 -9.40 4.19 -10.80
C THR A 27 -9.31 2.97 -9.87
N VAL A 28 -8.19 2.26 -9.90
CA VAL A 28 -7.88 1.21 -8.91
C VAL A 28 -7.99 1.76 -7.48
N ARG A 29 -7.52 2.99 -7.26
CA ARG A 29 -7.62 3.70 -5.98
C ARG A 29 -9.07 3.85 -5.51
N ASP A 30 -9.94 4.37 -6.36
CA ASP A 30 -11.34 4.64 -6.03
C ASP A 30 -12.10 3.35 -5.71
N LEU A 31 -11.85 2.30 -6.50
CA LEU A 31 -12.41 0.98 -6.26
C LEU A 31 -12.02 0.47 -4.88
N VAL A 32 -10.73 0.55 -4.52
CA VAL A 32 -10.23 0.05 -3.24
C VAL A 32 -10.77 0.88 -2.07
N ILE A 33 -10.73 2.21 -2.14
CA ILE A 33 -11.26 3.10 -1.10
C ILE A 33 -12.72 2.75 -0.81
N ARG A 34 -13.55 2.60 -1.86
CA ARG A 34 -14.96 2.21 -1.73
C ARG A 34 -15.16 0.86 -1.03
N LEU A 35 -14.24 -0.10 -1.20
CA LEU A 35 -14.32 -1.40 -0.51
C LEU A 35 -13.88 -1.33 0.95
N LEU A 36 -12.88 -0.49 1.23
CA LEU A 36 -12.40 -0.26 2.59
C LEU A 36 -13.42 0.51 3.42
N ASP A 37 -14.04 1.55 2.85
CA ASP A 37 -15.07 2.37 3.51
C ASP A 37 -16.30 1.54 3.90
N LYS A 38 -16.73 0.61 3.04
CA LYS A 38 -17.82 -0.33 3.35
C LYS A 38 -17.57 -1.20 4.60
N ARG A 39 -16.32 -1.25 5.07
CA ARG A 39 -15.87 -2.05 6.21
C ARG A 39 -15.36 -1.19 7.37
N GLY A 40 -15.42 0.14 7.24
CA GLY A 40 -14.84 1.06 8.23
C GLY A 40 -13.33 0.95 8.34
N LEU A 41 -12.65 0.51 7.27
CA LEU A 41 -11.19 0.42 7.22
C LEU A 41 -10.60 1.71 6.67
N HIS A 42 -9.79 2.40 7.46
CA HIS A 42 -9.12 3.64 7.04
C HIS A 42 -7.61 3.44 7.03
N PHE A 43 -7.00 3.51 5.85
CA PHE A 43 -5.56 3.34 5.67
C PHE A 43 -4.92 4.63 5.16
N SER A 44 -3.80 5.02 5.76
CA SER A 44 -2.98 6.14 5.27
C SER A 44 -2.37 5.86 3.89
N ALA A 45 -2.08 4.59 3.61
CA ALA A 45 -1.55 4.12 2.34
C ALA A 45 -1.87 2.63 2.15
N PHE A 46 -1.89 2.18 0.90
CA PHE A 46 -2.05 0.77 0.55
C PHE A 46 -1.38 0.49 -0.79
N GLU A 47 -1.16 -0.79 -1.06
CA GLU A 47 -0.71 -1.31 -2.35
C GLU A 47 -1.67 -2.41 -2.81
N VAL A 48 -1.78 -2.60 -4.12
CA VAL A 48 -2.63 -3.62 -4.75
C VAL A 48 -1.76 -4.50 -5.60
N PHE A 49 -1.87 -5.81 -5.43
CA PHE A 49 -1.10 -6.82 -6.16
C PHE A 49 -2.04 -7.75 -6.90
N VAL A 50 -1.77 -8.02 -8.17
CA VAL A 50 -2.41 -9.11 -8.94
C VAL A 50 -1.66 -10.41 -8.68
N ASP A 51 -2.35 -11.53 -8.54
CA ASP A 51 -1.79 -12.90 -8.67
C ASP A 51 -0.33 -13.07 -8.21
N SER A 52 -0.07 -13.13 -6.91
CA SER A 52 1.29 -13.35 -6.35
C SER A 52 2.42 -12.45 -6.91
N SER A 53 2.08 -11.38 -7.66
CA SER A 53 3.03 -10.45 -8.24
C SER A 53 3.83 -9.78 -7.14
N LEU A 54 5.12 -9.61 -7.38
CA LEU A 54 5.99 -8.84 -6.50
C LEU A 54 5.81 -7.33 -6.70
N GLN A 55 5.24 -6.91 -7.83
CA GLN A 55 5.06 -5.51 -8.18
C GLN A 55 3.62 -5.07 -7.97
N PRO A 56 3.39 -3.94 -7.28
CA PRO A 56 2.06 -3.39 -7.11
C PRO A 56 1.59 -2.73 -8.41
N ILE A 57 0.27 -2.74 -8.62
CA ILE A 57 -0.38 -2.03 -9.71
C ILE A 57 -0.36 -0.52 -9.43
N CYS A 58 -0.28 0.28 -10.49
CA CYS A 58 -0.46 1.71 -10.38
C CYS A 58 -1.90 2.05 -9.96
N LEU A 59 -2.04 2.73 -8.82
CA LEU A 59 -3.36 3.04 -8.26
C LEU A 59 -4.18 4.01 -9.11
N ASP A 60 -3.53 4.77 -9.99
CA ASP A 60 -4.17 5.80 -10.82
C ASP A 60 -4.59 5.26 -12.21
N GLU A 61 -4.33 3.97 -12.49
CA GLU A 61 -4.85 3.26 -13.66
C GLU A 61 -6.36 2.94 -13.51
N GLU A 62 -7.03 2.69 -14.64
CA GLU A 62 -8.43 2.26 -14.64
C GLU A 62 -8.60 0.91 -13.95
N SER A 63 -9.59 0.79 -13.07
CA SER A 63 -9.90 -0.45 -12.33
C SER A 63 -10.20 -1.65 -13.22
N ARG A 64 -10.49 -1.45 -14.50
CA ARG A 64 -10.68 -2.52 -15.50
C ARG A 64 -9.46 -3.42 -15.67
N VAL A 65 -8.25 -2.93 -15.37
CA VAL A 65 -7.04 -3.75 -15.41
C VAL A 65 -7.09 -4.93 -14.42
N LEU A 66 -7.95 -4.85 -13.39
CA LEU A 66 -8.18 -5.90 -12.39
C LEU A 66 -9.20 -6.96 -12.85
N GLY A 67 -9.83 -6.75 -14.01
CA GLY A 67 -10.91 -7.61 -14.50
C GLY A 67 -10.46 -9.05 -14.67
N ARG A 68 -11.26 -10.00 -14.18
CA ARG A 68 -11.01 -11.46 -14.22
C ARG A 68 -9.74 -11.89 -13.47
N GLN A 69 -9.23 -11.05 -12.58
CA GLN A 69 -8.06 -11.35 -11.75
C GLN A 69 -8.42 -11.50 -10.28
N GLU A 70 -7.50 -12.10 -9.53
CA GLU A 70 -7.50 -12.06 -8.08
C GLU A 70 -6.48 -11.04 -7.59
N VAL A 71 -6.93 -10.15 -6.70
CA VAL A 71 -6.11 -9.04 -6.23
C VAL A 71 -6.03 -9.01 -4.71
N GLN A 72 -4.84 -8.74 -4.20
CA GLN A 72 -4.58 -8.60 -2.77
C GLN A 72 -4.30 -7.13 -2.46
N ILE A 73 -5.10 -6.58 -1.54
CA ILE A 73 -4.84 -5.27 -0.96
C ILE A 73 -3.92 -5.48 0.23
N GLU A 74 -2.83 -4.71 0.29
CA GLU A 74 -1.96 -4.69 1.46
C GLU A 74 -1.88 -3.29 2.07
N GLN A 75 -2.21 -3.17 3.36
CA GLN A 75 -2.03 -1.94 4.10
C GLN A 75 -0.55 -1.53 4.17
N ARG A 76 -0.30 -0.22 4.06
CA ARG A 76 0.99 0.41 4.22
C ARG A 76 0.91 1.59 5.18
N VAL A 77 2.02 1.83 5.87
CA VAL A 77 2.26 3.09 6.57
C VAL A 77 3.34 3.83 5.80
N VAL A 78 3.17 5.16 5.72
CA VAL A 78 4.16 6.05 5.13
C VAL A 78 4.55 7.06 6.18
N PHE A 79 5.85 7.27 6.36
CA PHE A 79 6.37 8.30 7.24
C PHE A 79 7.63 8.94 6.65
N ARG A 80 7.91 10.15 7.10
CA ARG A 80 9.13 10.89 6.75
C ARG A 80 10.21 10.58 7.77
N LEU A 81 11.43 10.34 7.31
CA LEU A 81 12.62 10.17 8.15
C LEU A 81 13.64 11.24 7.78
N ASP A 82 13.89 12.14 8.72
CA ASP A 82 14.95 13.15 8.60
C ASP A 82 16.24 12.62 9.23
N LEU A 83 17.34 12.70 8.49
CA LEU A 83 18.65 12.20 8.91
C LEU A 83 19.56 13.35 9.39
N PRO A 84 20.58 13.06 10.23
CA PRO A 84 21.52 14.07 10.73
C PRO A 84 22.25 14.86 9.64
N ASN A 85 22.41 14.28 8.44
CA ASN A 85 23.03 14.92 7.28
C ASN A 85 22.04 15.82 6.48
N ARG A 86 20.91 16.20 7.10
CA ARG A 86 19.84 17.02 6.49
C ARG A 86 19.17 16.38 5.28
N LYS A 87 19.36 15.08 5.04
CA LYS A 87 18.60 14.34 4.04
C LYS A 87 17.27 13.89 4.63
N THR A 88 16.24 13.95 3.81
CA THR A 88 14.89 13.48 4.14
C THR A 88 14.55 12.28 3.27
N ILE A 89 13.97 11.25 3.88
CA ILE A 89 13.61 9.99 3.22
C ILE A 89 12.13 9.72 3.46
N GLY A 90 11.38 9.45 2.38
CA GLY A 90 10.05 8.86 2.49
C GLY A 90 10.17 7.35 2.72
N VAL A 91 9.58 6.86 3.79
CA VAL A 91 9.61 5.44 4.15
C VAL A 91 8.20 4.88 4.01
N LYS A 92 8.06 3.81 3.22
CA LYS A 92 6.83 3.03 3.09
C LYS A 92 7.06 1.62 3.65
N ALA A 93 6.24 1.19 4.59
CA ALA A 93 6.43 -0.08 5.30
C ALA A 93 5.11 -0.80 5.61
N LYS A 94 5.19 -2.08 5.97
CA LYS A 94 4.04 -2.84 6.50
C LYS A 94 3.78 -2.41 7.95
N PRO A 95 2.52 -2.16 8.36
CA PRO A 95 2.19 -1.66 9.71
C PRO A 95 2.70 -2.55 10.86
N LYS A 96 2.77 -3.86 10.65
CA LYS A 96 3.18 -4.84 11.67
C LYS A 96 4.69 -5.03 11.81
N LYS A 97 5.52 -4.36 10.99
CA LYS A 97 6.99 -4.43 11.10
C LYS A 97 7.49 -3.53 12.23
N ARG A 98 8.48 -4.00 12.98
CA ARG A 98 9.14 -3.16 14.00
C ARG A 98 9.93 -2.05 13.32
N LEU A 99 9.95 -0.87 13.92
CA LEU A 99 10.76 0.25 13.43
C LEU A 99 12.22 -0.16 13.25
N SER A 100 12.78 -0.97 14.17
CA SER A 100 14.14 -1.47 14.03
C SER A 100 14.39 -2.26 12.74
N GLU A 101 13.42 -3.05 12.30
CA GLU A 101 13.53 -3.85 11.07
C GLU A 101 13.45 -2.98 9.82
N VAL A 102 12.64 -1.92 9.88
CA VAL A 102 12.47 -0.96 8.77
C VAL A 102 13.67 0.00 8.68
N LEU A 103 14.14 0.51 9.81
CA LEU A 103 15.14 1.57 9.88
C LEU A 103 16.58 1.06 9.75
N ARG A 104 16.90 -0.15 10.25
CA ARG A 104 18.27 -0.72 10.14
C ARG A 104 18.85 -0.65 8.72
N PRO A 105 18.19 -1.17 7.67
CA PRO A 105 18.75 -1.13 6.32
C PRO A 105 18.86 0.30 5.78
N ILE A 106 17.93 1.18 6.16
CA ILE A 106 17.94 2.60 5.74
C ILE A 106 19.15 3.29 6.38
N LEU A 107 19.30 3.21 7.69
CA LEU A 107 20.42 3.82 8.43
C LEU A 107 21.77 3.30 7.96
N TYR A 108 21.88 1.98 7.71
CA TYR A 108 23.09 1.36 7.19
C TYR A 108 23.53 1.95 5.85
N LYS A 109 22.58 2.23 4.93
CA LYS A 109 22.86 2.89 3.64
C LYS A 109 23.49 4.29 3.79
N TYR A 110 23.29 4.95 4.93
CA TYR A 110 23.86 6.26 5.24
C TYR A 110 24.94 6.21 6.32
N ASN A 111 25.52 5.03 6.59
CA ASN A 111 26.58 4.80 7.57
C ASN A 111 26.20 5.13 9.03
N TYR A 112 24.93 4.99 9.38
CA TYR A 112 24.46 5.07 10.76
C TYR A 112 24.14 3.68 11.31
N ARG A 113 24.40 3.47 12.61
CA ARG A 113 23.92 2.29 13.33
C ARG A 113 22.73 2.67 14.21
N LEU A 114 21.72 1.80 14.26
CA LEU A 114 20.49 2.05 15.01
C LEU A 114 20.74 2.25 16.52
N ASP A 115 21.73 1.56 17.08
CA ASP A 115 22.13 1.64 18.49
C ASP A 115 22.94 2.91 18.82
N CYS A 116 23.37 3.67 17.81
CA CYS A 116 24.11 4.93 17.96
C CYS A 116 23.26 6.16 17.65
N VAL A 117 21.94 6.00 17.47
CA VAL A 117 21.04 7.12 17.16
C VAL A 117 19.84 7.13 18.11
N THR A 118 19.36 8.34 18.41
CA THR A 118 18.11 8.55 19.12
C THR A 118 17.00 8.81 18.10
N LEU A 119 15.91 8.06 18.18
CA LEU A 119 14.72 8.30 17.36
C LEU A 119 13.80 9.27 18.09
N CYS A 120 13.50 10.39 17.45
CA CYS A 120 12.55 11.38 17.94
C CYS A 120 11.32 11.37 17.03
N LEU A 121 10.14 11.16 17.61
CA LEU A 121 8.88 11.40 16.91
C LEU A 121 8.65 12.91 16.88
N VAL A 122 8.45 13.44 15.68
CA VAL A 122 8.07 14.85 15.48
C VAL A 122 6.66 14.83 14.91
N THR A 123 5.69 15.30 15.69
CA THR A 123 4.27 15.41 15.33
C THR A 123 3.94 16.83 14.91
#